data_AF-A0A0N0RYC6-F1
#
_entry.id   AF-A0A0N0RYC6-F1
#
_cell.length_a   1.000
_cell.length_b   1.000
_cell.length_c   1.000
_cell.angle_alpha   90.00
_cell.angle_beta   90.00
_cell.angle_gamma   90.00
#
_symmetry.space_group_name_H-M   'P 1'
#
loop_
_entity.id
_entity.type
_entity.pdbx_description
1 polymer ?
#
loop_
_entity_poly.entity_id
_entity_poly.type
_entity_poly.pdbx_seq_one_letter_code
_entity_poly.pdbx_strand_id
1 'polypeptide(L)'
;MSSAVPQQVTANTREIDVSYRTLALRPSEDSRDIRQKYRPFILSDDSTEDWVNNLDLTTAMDMAELDLQLTSKRLRVLVLYGSLRRRSYSRLVALEACRILFRLGCDVRIFDPQGLPVKNDSDTDHPKVQELRELSVWSDGHVWVSPEQHGNLTAVFKNQIDWIPLTTGSVRPTQGRTLAIAQVCGGSQSFNAVNSLRILGRWMRMFTIPNQSSIPRAYTQFPDEGQPEDQRLMPSGNRDRLVDCMEEFVKYTILMRPHIGLFGDRFSEREEKKAKEEKMNDAAAR
;
A
#
# COMPACT_ATOMS: atom_id res chain seq x y z
N MET A 1 3.04 38.90 -9.19
CA MET A 1 3.12 37.42 -9.32
C MET A 1 2.95 36.85 -7.93
N SER A 2 1.74 36.40 -7.60
CA SER A 2 1.34 35.99 -6.26
C SER A 2 1.93 34.61 -5.93
N SER A 3 2.91 34.55 -5.03
CA SER A 3 3.39 33.29 -4.47
C SER A 3 2.40 32.85 -3.38
N ALA A 4 1.57 31.87 -3.70
CA ALA A 4 0.74 31.20 -2.69
C ALA A 4 1.64 30.33 -1.82
N VAL A 5 1.90 30.81 -0.60
CA VAL A 5 2.51 30.01 0.47
C VAL A 5 1.50 28.93 0.86
N PRO A 6 1.87 27.64 0.97
CA PRO A 6 0.95 26.61 1.43
C PRO A 6 0.53 26.89 2.89
N GLN A 7 -0.76 26.84 3.18
CA GLN A 7 -1.30 26.94 4.53
C GLN A 7 -0.64 25.89 5.45
N GLN A 8 -0.13 26.35 6.60
CA GLN A 8 0.38 25.49 7.65
C GLN A 8 -0.71 24.53 8.14
N VAL A 9 -0.44 23.22 8.08
CA VAL A 9 -1.24 22.20 8.75
C VAL A 9 -0.87 22.25 10.23
N THR A 10 -1.67 22.94 11.04
CA THR A 10 -1.57 22.91 12.51
C THR A 10 -2.28 21.67 13.04
N ALA A 11 -1.67 20.99 14.03
CA ALA A 11 -2.32 19.92 14.76
C ALA A 11 -3.56 20.49 15.48
N ASN A 12 -4.75 20.00 15.12
CA ASN A 12 -6.01 20.55 15.57
C ASN A 12 -6.45 19.84 16.86
N THR A 13 -6.28 20.49 18.02
CA THR A 13 -6.79 20.04 19.32
C THR A 13 -8.24 20.49 19.52
N ARG A 14 -9.17 19.94 18.72
CA ARG A 14 -10.62 20.13 18.95
C ARG A 14 -11.17 18.99 19.82
N GLU A 15 -12.06 19.33 20.76
CA GLU A 15 -12.83 18.35 21.54
C GLU A 15 -13.62 17.43 20.58
N ILE A 16 -13.43 16.12 20.75
CA ILE A 16 -13.84 15.10 19.79
C ILE A 16 -15.27 14.68 20.12
N ASP A 17 -16.24 15.17 19.33
CA ASP A 17 -17.53 14.48 19.20
C ASP A 17 -17.29 13.24 18.34
N VAL A 18 -17.04 12.09 18.99
CA VAL A 18 -16.68 10.80 18.37
C VAL A 18 -17.89 10.14 17.72
N SER A 19 -18.69 10.90 16.97
CA SER A 19 -19.69 10.31 16.08
C SER A 19 -18.98 9.45 15.03
N TYR A 20 -19.53 8.27 14.75
CA TYR A 20 -19.03 7.31 13.77
C TYR A 20 -18.72 7.98 12.42
N ARG A 21 -17.46 8.38 12.20
CA ARG A 21 -16.99 8.98 10.95
C ARG A 21 -16.15 7.98 10.18
N THR A 22 -16.55 7.76 8.93
CA THR A 22 -15.89 6.87 7.99
C THR A 22 -15.96 7.46 6.59
N LEU A 23 -14.87 7.35 5.83
CA LEU A 23 -14.81 7.73 4.43
C LEU A 23 -14.87 6.50 3.50
N ALA A 24 -15.14 5.31 4.05
CA ALA A 24 -15.21 4.05 3.33
C ALA A 24 -16.19 4.09 2.14
N LEU A 25 -15.86 3.35 1.07
CA LEU A 25 -16.75 3.22 -0.08
C LEU A 25 -18.02 2.45 0.29
N ARG A 26 -19.16 3.12 0.11
CA ARG A 26 -20.48 2.49 0.28
C ARG A 26 -20.73 1.48 -0.85
N PRO A 27 -21.54 0.42 -0.62
CA PRO A 27 -21.89 -0.52 -1.68
C PRO A 27 -22.42 0.13 -2.96
N SER A 28 -23.17 1.24 -2.85
CA SER A 28 -23.70 1.98 -4.00
C SER A 28 -22.65 2.75 -4.81
N GLU A 29 -21.50 3.04 -4.22
CA GLU A 29 -20.38 3.79 -4.84
C GLU A 29 -19.26 2.87 -5.30
N ASP A 30 -19.41 1.56 -5.07
CA ASP A 30 -18.36 0.58 -5.24
C ASP A 30 -18.75 -0.43 -6.32
N SER A 31 -17.85 -0.67 -7.28
CA SER A 31 -18.09 -1.67 -8.31
C SER A 31 -18.19 -3.05 -7.66
N ARG A 32 -19.29 -3.77 -7.94
CA ARG A 32 -19.56 -5.10 -7.39
C ARG A 32 -18.41 -6.08 -7.65
N ASP A 33 -17.87 -6.09 -8.86
CA ASP A 33 -16.77 -6.98 -9.24
C ASP A 33 -15.48 -6.65 -8.49
N ILE A 34 -15.17 -5.36 -8.33
CA ILE A 34 -13.98 -4.91 -7.59
C ILE A 34 -14.14 -5.23 -6.10
N ARG A 35 -15.32 -4.99 -5.53
CA ARG A 35 -15.63 -5.28 -4.12
C ARG A 35 -15.51 -6.76 -3.81
N GLN A 36 -16.10 -7.61 -4.64
CA GLN A 36 -16.03 -9.07 -4.47
C GLN A 36 -14.61 -9.59 -4.64
N LYS A 37 -13.87 -9.10 -5.64
CA LYS A 37 -12.56 -9.62 -6.00
C LYS A 37 -11.44 -9.13 -5.08
N TYR A 38 -11.41 -7.84 -4.76
CA TYR A 38 -10.26 -7.19 -4.12
C TYR A 38 -10.53 -6.69 -2.70
N ARG A 39 -11.76 -6.86 -2.17
CA ARG A 39 -12.11 -6.39 -0.81
C ARG A 39 -12.69 -7.48 0.10
N PRO A 40 -12.03 -8.65 0.22
CA PRO A 40 -12.45 -9.69 1.16
C PRO A 40 -12.32 -9.27 2.64
N PHE A 41 -11.68 -8.13 2.91
CA PHE A 41 -11.54 -7.56 4.24
C PHE A 41 -12.82 -6.89 4.75
N ILE A 42 -13.76 -6.56 3.87
CA ILE A 42 -15.06 -5.99 4.24
C ILE A 42 -15.88 -7.11 4.86
N LEU A 43 -16.10 -7.00 6.17
CA LEU A 43 -16.99 -7.88 6.93
C LEU A 43 -18.44 -7.42 6.70
N SER A 44 -19.42 -8.30 6.86
CA SER A 44 -20.85 -7.98 6.65
C SER A 44 -21.28 -6.74 7.45
N ASP A 45 -22.17 -5.94 6.86
CA ASP A 45 -22.42 -4.50 7.08
C ASP A 45 -22.87 -4.02 8.49
N ASP A 46 -22.77 -4.81 9.55
CA ASP A 46 -23.41 -4.52 10.84
C ASP A 46 -22.50 -4.30 12.06
N SER A 47 -21.17 -4.20 11.90
CA SER A 47 -20.30 -3.94 13.06
C SER A 47 -20.01 -2.45 13.25
N THR A 48 -21.01 -1.69 13.70
CA THR A 48 -20.77 -0.41 14.40
C THR A 48 -19.78 -0.60 15.57
N GLU A 49 -19.66 -1.83 16.08
CA GLU A 49 -18.71 -2.27 17.11
C GLU A 49 -17.29 -2.60 16.60
N ASP A 50 -16.99 -2.46 15.30
CA ASP A 50 -15.63 -2.71 14.79
C ASP A 50 -14.62 -1.74 15.42
N TRP A 51 -13.57 -2.27 16.06
CA TRP A 51 -12.55 -1.44 16.72
C TRP A 51 -11.87 -0.43 15.79
N VAL A 52 -11.79 -0.71 14.48
CA VAL A 52 -11.23 0.22 13.48
C VAL A 52 -12.07 1.49 13.42
N ASN A 53 -13.39 1.42 13.66
CA ASN A 53 -14.29 2.57 13.69
C ASN A 53 -14.09 3.46 14.92
N ASN A 54 -13.48 2.92 15.99
CA ASN A 54 -13.21 3.63 17.24
C ASN A 54 -11.81 4.26 17.31
N LEU A 55 -10.99 4.13 16.26
CA LEU A 55 -9.66 4.77 16.23
C LEU A 55 -9.79 6.28 16.07
N ASP A 56 -9.04 7.03 16.87
CA ASP A 56 -8.83 8.46 16.61
C ASP A 56 -7.82 8.63 15.48
N LEU A 57 -8.34 8.91 14.29
CA LEU A 57 -7.58 9.19 13.08
C LEU A 57 -8.03 10.52 12.47
N THR A 58 -8.52 11.44 13.31
CA THR A 58 -9.22 12.66 12.89
C THR A 58 -8.38 13.50 11.91
N THR A 59 -7.10 13.68 12.21
CA THR A 59 -6.20 14.46 11.35
C THR A 59 -6.01 13.83 9.96
N ALA A 60 -5.75 12.52 9.89
CA ALA A 60 -5.60 11.84 8.61
C ALA A 60 -6.91 11.81 7.82
N MET A 61 -8.04 11.68 8.51
CA MET A 61 -9.37 11.68 7.91
C MET A 61 -9.73 13.05 7.32
N ASP A 62 -9.44 14.15 8.03
CA ASP A 62 -9.61 15.51 7.52
C ASP A 62 -8.75 15.76 6.28
N MET A 63 -7.50 15.31 6.30
CA MET A 63 -6.61 15.40 5.14
C MET A 63 -7.16 14.60 3.94
N ALA A 64 -7.62 13.37 4.17
CA ALA A 64 -8.15 12.51 3.12
C ALA A 64 -9.47 13.02 2.54
N GLU A 65 -10.36 13.57 3.38
CA GLU A 65 -11.60 14.18 2.92
C GLU A 65 -11.34 15.42 2.08
N LEU A 66 -10.44 16.32 2.53
CA LEU A 66 -10.06 17.50 1.77
C LEU A 66 -9.43 17.13 0.42
N ASP A 67 -8.49 16.18 0.40
CA ASP A 67 -7.86 15.69 -0.81
C ASP A 67 -8.89 15.07 -1.78
N LEU A 68 -9.86 14.31 -1.26
CA LEU A 68 -10.95 13.75 -2.05
C LEU A 68 -11.85 14.85 -2.64
N GLN A 69 -12.22 15.87 -1.86
CA GLN A 69 -13.02 17.00 -2.34
C GLN A 69 -12.30 17.79 -3.44
N LEU A 70 -11.00 18.05 -3.26
CA LEU A 70 -10.20 18.83 -4.21
C LEU A 70 -9.93 18.10 -5.53
N THR A 71 -9.74 16.78 -5.47
CA THR A 71 -9.30 15.99 -6.64
C THR A 71 -10.39 15.14 -7.25
N SER A 72 -11.50 14.93 -6.54
CA SER A 72 -12.53 13.94 -6.85
C SER A 72 -11.97 12.52 -7.06
N LYS A 73 -10.79 12.23 -6.47
CA LYS A 73 -10.06 10.96 -6.63
C LYS A 73 -9.55 10.44 -5.30
N ARG A 74 -10.04 9.26 -4.91
CA ARG A 74 -9.52 8.52 -3.75
C ARG A 74 -8.08 8.07 -3.98
N LEU A 75 -7.31 7.97 -2.89
CA LEU A 75 -6.00 7.33 -2.88
C LEU A 75 -6.14 5.86 -3.23
N ARG A 76 -5.36 5.39 -4.20
CA ARG A 76 -5.40 4.02 -4.67
C ARG A 76 -4.28 3.21 -4.03
N VAL A 77 -4.64 2.16 -3.30
CA VAL A 77 -3.67 1.39 -2.51
C VAL A 77 -3.70 -0.07 -2.93
N LEU A 78 -2.56 -0.57 -3.41
CA LEU A 78 -2.35 -1.99 -3.66
C LEU A 78 -1.74 -2.65 -2.43
N VAL A 79 -2.37 -3.71 -1.93
CA VAL A 79 -1.87 -4.48 -0.80
C VAL A 79 -1.39 -5.86 -1.27
N LEU A 80 -0.14 -6.19 -0.97
CA LEU A 80 0.50 -7.48 -1.30
C LEU A 80 0.84 -8.23 0.00
N TYR A 81 0.69 -9.56 -0.01
CA TYR A 81 1.03 -10.41 1.13
C TYR A 81 1.84 -11.66 0.74
N GLY A 82 2.63 -12.19 1.68
CA GLY A 82 3.69 -13.16 1.40
C GLY A 82 3.42 -14.62 1.76
N SER A 83 2.18 -15.08 1.87
CA SER A 83 1.93 -16.49 2.23
C SER A 83 0.60 -17.00 1.71
N LEU A 84 0.66 -18.16 1.05
CA LEU A 84 -0.48 -18.93 0.50
C LEU A 84 -1.04 -19.96 1.50
N ARG A 85 -0.54 -19.99 2.75
CA ARG A 85 -1.09 -20.89 3.76
C ARG A 85 -2.56 -20.55 4.01
N ARG A 86 -3.39 -21.58 4.26
CA ARG A 86 -4.81 -21.41 4.62
C ARG A 86 -4.96 -20.37 5.75
N ARG A 87 -4.27 -20.60 6.87
CA ARG A 87 -4.12 -19.65 7.97
C ARG A 87 -2.82 -18.85 7.80
N SER A 88 -2.90 -17.74 7.08
CA SER A 88 -1.76 -16.87 6.77
C SER A 88 -1.82 -15.59 7.57
N TYR A 89 -0.96 -15.45 8.59
CA TYR A 89 -0.92 -14.24 9.43
C TYR A 89 -0.51 -12.99 8.66
N SER A 90 0.34 -13.10 7.63
CA SER A 90 0.66 -11.96 6.76
C SER A 90 -0.57 -11.52 5.97
N ARG A 91 -1.43 -12.45 5.55
CA ARG A 91 -2.71 -12.13 4.92
C ARG A 91 -3.65 -11.46 5.92
N LEU A 92 -3.79 -11.99 7.14
CA LEU A 92 -4.65 -11.38 8.16
C LEU A 92 -4.21 -9.95 8.52
N VAL A 93 -2.91 -9.72 8.70
CA VAL A 93 -2.36 -8.36 8.93
C VAL A 93 -2.58 -7.46 7.73
N ALA A 94 -2.44 -7.98 6.51
CA ALA A 94 -2.78 -7.23 5.29
C ALA A 94 -4.27 -6.84 5.24
N LEU A 95 -5.18 -7.73 5.65
CA LEU A 95 -6.62 -7.42 5.73
C LEU A 95 -6.91 -6.34 6.77
N GLU A 96 -6.24 -6.34 7.93
CA GLU A 96 -6.37 -5.27 8.94
C GLU A 96 -5.84 -3.93 8.43
N ALA A 97 -4.68 -3.92 7.76
CA ALA A 97 -4.19 -2.74 7.07
C ALA A 97 -5.22 -2.21 6.04
N CYS A 98 -5.86 -3.10 5.29
CA CYS A 98 -6.91 -2.72 4.35
C CYS A 98 -8.11 -2.07 5.04
N ARG A 99 -8.58 -2.60 6.18
CA ARG A 99 -9.72 -2.04 6.94
C ARG A 99 -9.44 -0.61 7.40
N ILE A 100 -8.26 -0.37 7.95
CA ILE A 100 -7.84 0.97 8.42
C ILE A 100 -7.80 1.95 7.24
N LEU A 101 -7.13 1.58 6.15
CA LEU A 101 -7.01 2.43 4.95
C LEU A 101 -8.37 2.68 4.28
N PHE A 102 -9.25 1.68 4.26
CA PHE A 102 -10.59 1.79 3.71
C PHE A 102 -11.43 2.76 4.52
N ARG A 103 -11.37 2.71 5.86
CA ARG A 103 -12.03 3.71 6.74
C ARG A 103 -11.50 5.12 6.49
N LEU A 104 -10.20 5.27 6.23
CA LEU A 104 -9.57 6.54 5.85
C LEU A 104 -9.93 7.02 4.43
N GLY A 105 -10.75 6.27 3.68
CA GLY A 105 -11.28 6.69 2.38
C GLY A 105 -10.43 6.28 1.17
N CYS A 106 -9.45 5.41 1.36
CA CYS A 106 -8.67 4.86 0.26
C CYS A 106 -9.51 3.86 -0.58
N ASP A 107 -9.32 3.85 -1.90
CA ASP A 107 -9.68 2.71 -2.75
C ASP A 107 -8.58 1.65 -2.58
N VAL A 108 -8.86 0.63 -1.77
CA VAL A 108 -7.90 -0.43 -1.43
C VAL A 108 -8.20 -1.68 -2.24
N ARG A 109 -7.17 -2.29 -2.83
CA ARG A 109 -7.24 -3.58 -3.51
C ARG A 109 -6.15 -4.51 -3.00
N ILE A 110 -6.55 -5.63 -2.40
CA ILE A 110 -5.61 -6.70 -2.03
C ILE A 110 -5.45 -7.66 -3.19
N PHE A 111 -4.21 -7.94 -3.60
CA PHE A 111 -3.94 -8.94 -4.64
C PHE A 111 -3.82 -10.33 -4.01
N ASP A 112 -4.55 -11.30 -4.56
CA ASP A 112 -4.36 -12.72 -4.22
C ASP A 112 -3.26 -13.32 -5.10
N PRO A 113 -2.11 -13.76 -4.55
CA PRO A 113 -1.03 -14.34 -5.34
C PRO A 113 -1.24 -15.82 -5.72
N GLN A 114 -2.36 -16.45 -5.35
CA GLN A 114 -2.65 -17.82 -5.76
C GLN A 114 -2.67 -17.94 -7.29
N GLY A 115 -1.95 -18.93 -7.81
CA GLY A 115 -1.81 -19.16 -9.25
C GLY A 115 -0.85 -18.20 -9.97
N LEU A 116 -0.16 -17.28 -9.28
CA LEU A 116 0.90 -16.48 -9.90
C LEU A 116 2.11 -17.39 -10.22
N PRO A 117 2.52 -17.52 -11.49
CA PRO A 117 3.66 -18.35 -11.87
C PRO A 117 4.95 -17.82 -11.24
N VAL A 118 5.94 -18.69 -11.04
CA VAL A 118 7.30 -18.25 -10.68
C VAL A 118 7.87 -17.46 -11.86
N LYS A 119 8.46 -16.28 -11.59
CA LYS A 119 9.05 -15.46 -12.64
C LYS A 119 10.13 -16.22 -13.40
N ASN A 120 9.94 -16.32 -14.70
CA ASN A 120 10.92 -16.70 -15.71
C ASN A 120 10.74 -15.78 -16.94
N ASP A 121 11.53 -15.97 -18.00
CA ASP A 121 11.59 -15.03 -19.12
C ASP A 121 10.43 -15.16 -20.14
N SER A 122 9.58 -16.19 -20.06
CA SER A 122 8.81 -16.65 -21.24
C SER A 122 7.29 -16.41 -21.23
N ASP A 123 6.67 -15.92 -20.15
CA ASP A 123 5.20 -15.78 -20.11
C ASP A 123 4.72 -14.56 -19.30
N THR A 124 4.81 -13.38 -19.90
CA THR A 124 4.24 -12.16 -19.31
C THR A 124 2.72 -12.06 -19.49
N ASP A 125 2.11 -12.88 -20.34
CA ASP A 125 0.70 -12.79 -20.72
C ASP A 125 -0.21 -13.57 -19.77
N HIS A 126 0.38 -14.35 -18.85
CA HIS A 126 -0.35 -15.02 -17.79
C HIS A 126 -1.32 -14.06 -17.05
N PRO A 127 -2.62 -14.40 -16.89
CA PRO A 127 -3.63 -13.49 -16.35
C PRO A 127 -3.28 -12.88 -14.98
N LYS A 128 -2.68 -13.67 -14.08
CA LYS A 128 -2.22 -13.18 -12.76
C LYS A 128 -1.07 -12.17 -12.84
N VAL A 129 -0.21 -12.29 -13.85
CA VAL A 129 0.90 -11.35 -14.07
C VAL A 129 0.36 -10.02 -14.57
N GLN A 130 -0.55 -10.07 -15.56
CA GLN A 130 -1.24 -8.88 -16.08
C GLN A 130 -2.04 -8.17 -14.97
N GLU A 131 -2.83 -8.91 -14.21
CA GLU A 131 -3.57 -8.39 -13.06
C GLU A 131 -2.66 -7.67 -12.06
N LEU A 132 -1.55 -8.30 -11.65
CA LEU A 132 -0.61 -7.69 -10.70
C LEU A 132 0.02 -6.39 -11.25
N ARG A 133 0.40 -6.40 -12.53
CA ARG A 133 1.00 -5.22 -13.19
C ARG A 133 -0.01 -4.09 -13.33
N GLU A 134 -1.24 -4.39 -13.74
CA GLU A 134 -2.33 -3.42 -13.85
C GLU A 134 -2.65 -2.80 -12.49
N LEU A 135 -2.69 -3.60 -11.41
CA LEU A 135 -2.88 -3.10 -10.06
C LEU A 135 -1.72 -2.21 -9.61
N SER A 136 -0.47 -2.57 -9.91
CA SER A 136 0.68 -1.72 -9.60
C SER A 136 0.59 -0.38 -10.33
N VAL A 137 0.28 -0.40 -11.64
CA VAL A 137 0.11 0.81 -12.45
C VAL A 137 -1.04 1.67 -11.92
N TRP A 138 -2.16 1.06 -11.54
CA TRP A 138 -3.34 1.74 -11.00
C TRP A 138 -3.08 2.47 -9.67
N SER A 139 -2.20 1.95 -8.82
CA SER A 139 -1.99 2.43 -7.45
C SER A 139 -1.28 3.80 -7.37
N ASP A 140 -1.51 4.52 -6.27
CA ASP A 140 -0.73 5.68 -5.81
C ASP A 140 0.35 5.27 -4.78
N GLY A 141 0.12 4.13 -4.10
CA GLY A 141 1.04 3.57 -3.13
C GLY A 141 0.75 2.10 -2.82
N HIS A 142 1.70 1.42 -2.19
CA HIS A 142 1.57 0.01 -1.82
C HIS A 142 1.65 -0.21 -0.30
N VAL A 143 1.05 -1.32 0.16
CA VAL A 143 1.36 -1.93 1.46
C VAL A 143 1.90 -3.34 1.22
N TRP A 144 3.07 -3.64 1.76
CA TRP A 144 3.76 -4.91 1.58
C TRP A 144 3.86 -5.66 2.90
N VAL A 145 3.25 -6.85 2.98
CA VAL A 145 3.24 -7.67 4.21
C VAL A 145 3.88 -9.03 3.96
N SER A 146 5.11 -9.24 4.41
CA SER A 146 5.79 -10.54 4.28
C SER A 146 5.88 -11.26 5.62
N PRO A 147 5.64 -12.58 5.69
CA PRO A 147 6.20 -13.38 6.78
C PRO A 147 7.72 -13.33 6.76
N GLU A 148 8.33 -13.66 7.90
CA GLU A 148 9.72 -14.07 7.96
C GLU A 148 9.81 -15.60 7.91
N GLN A 149 10.45 -16.14 6.88
CA GLN A 149 10.69 -17.56 6.71
C GLN A 149 12.20 -17.79 6.53
N HIS A 150 12.77 -18.67 7.38
CA HIS A 150 14.22 -18.89 7.47
C HIS A 150 15.02 -17.58 7.61
N GLY A 151 14.49 -16.62 8.37
CA GLY A 151 15.14 -15.34 8.66
C GLY A 151 15.10 -14.32 7.52
N ASN A 152 14.29 -14.53 6.48
CA ASN A 152 14.18 -13.60 5.34
C ASN A 152 12.73 -13.46 4.82
N LEU A 153 12.50 -12.54 3.89
CA LEU A 153 11.24 -12.40 3.18
C LEU A 153 10.93 -13.67 2.35
N THR A 154 9.65 -13.94 2.13
CA THR A 154 9.22 -15.19 1.50
C THR A 154 9.40 -15.19 -0.01
N ALA A 155 9.62 -16.37 -0.60
CA ALA A 155 9.61 -16.55 -2.05
C ALA A 155 8.28 -16.11 -2.70
N VAL A 156 7.15 -16.37 -2.04
CA VAL A 156 5.81 -15.91 -2.48
C VAL A 156 5.77 -14.39 -2.60
N PHE A 157 6.31 -13.67 -1.61
CA PHE A 157 6.37 -12.22 -1.66
C PHE A 157 7.32 -11.73 -2.75
N LYS A 158 8.54 -12.29 -2.79
CA LYS A 158 9.58 -11.90 -3.75
C LYS A 158 9.12 -12.07 -5.18
N ASN A 159 8.44 -13.18 -5.48
CA ASN A 159 7.93 -13.50 -6.80
C ASN A 159 6.95 -12.43 -7.32
N GLN A 160 6.08 -11.89 -6.45
CA GLN A 160 5.17 -10.79 -6.82
C GLN A 160 5.96 -9.54 -7.25
N ILE A 161 6.95 -9.12 -6.46
CA ILE A 161 7.77 -7.94 -6.78
C ILE A 161 8.57 -8.16 -8.06
N ASP A 162 9.08 -9.37 -8.26
CA ASP A 162 9.84 -9.71 -9.46
C ASP A 162 9.00 -9.56 -10.73
N TRP A 163 7.70 -9.83 -10.69
CA TRP A 163 6.80 -9.63 -11.84
C TRP A 163 6.52 -8.16 -12.18
N ILE A 164 6.80 -7.23 -11.28
CA ILE A 164 6.60 -5.79 -11.50
C ILE A 164 7.89 -5.19 -12.09
N PRO A 165 7.90 -4.79 -13.37
CA PRO A 165 9.08 -4.19 -13.98
C PRO A 165 9.27 -2.74 -13.53
N LEU A 166 10.51 -2.23 -13.61
CA LEU A 166 10.79 -0.81 -13.36
C LEU A 166 10.21 0.09 -14.47
N THR A 167 10.12 -0.44 -15.69
CA THR A 167 9.61 0.25 -16.88
C THR A 167 8.89 -0.73 -17.79
N THR A 168 7.74 -0.33 -18.33
CA THR A 168 7.06 -0.99 -19.45
C THR A 168 6.75 0.09 -20.49
N GLY A 169 7.59 0.17 -21.54
CA GLY A 169 7.56 1.32 -22.45
C GLY A 169 7.82 2.63 -21.68
N SER A 170 6.88 3.56 -21.75
CA SER A 170 6.92 4.84 -21.03
C SER A 170 6.39 4.77 -19.58
N VAL A 171 5.70 3.69 -19.20
CA VAL A 171 5.06 3.56 -17.89
C VAL A 171 6.06 3.05 -16.85
N ARG A 172 6.08 3.67 -15.67
CA ARG A 172 6.88 3.25 -14.51
C ARG A 172 5.93 2.78 -13.40
N PRO A 173 5.67 1.47 -13.26
CA PRO A 173 4.61 0.93 -12.38
C PRO A 173 4.78 1.19 -10.88
N THR A 174 5.98 1.54 -10.41
CA THR A 174 6.24 1.78 -8.97
C THR A 174 6.93 3.11 -8.68
N GLN A 175 7.58 3.73 -9.68
CA GLN A 175 8.42 4.90 -9.44
C GLN A 175 7.62 6.05 -8.84
N GLY A 176 8.12 6.59 -7.73
CA GLY A 176 7.56 7.77 -7.06
C GLY A 176 6.30 7.51 -6.21
N ARG A 177 5.82 6.25 -6.18
CA ARG A 177 4.71 5.82 -5.32
C ARG A 177 5.17 5.66 -3.87
N THR A 178 4.27 5.83 -2.91
CA THR A 178 4.55 5.58 -1.49
C THR A 178 4.50 4.09 -1.16
N LEU A 179 5.22 3.68 -0.11
CA LEU A 179 5.27 2.30 0.32
C LEU A 179 5.24 2.21 1.85
N ALA A 180 4.29 1.45 2.40
CA ALA A 180 4.33 0.96 3.78
C ALA A 180 4.72 -0.52 3.82
N ILE A 181 5.49 -0.92 4.84
CA ILE A 181 6.00 -2.28 4.98
C ILE A 181 5.63 -2.85 6.35
N ALA A 182 5.27 -4.13 6.36
CA ALA A 182 5.03 -4.88 7.58
C ALA A 182 5.57 -6.31 7.47
N GLN A 183 5.89 -6.91 8.62
CA GLN A 183 6.16 -8.33 8.72
C GLN A 183 5.42 -9.03 9.86
N VAL A 184 5.33 -10.34 9.74
CA VAL A 184 4.90 -11.24 10.82
C VAL A 184 5.97 -12.29 11.10
N CYS A 185 6.19 -12.59 12.38
CA CYS A 185 7.11 -13.64 12.83
C CYS A 185 6.34 -14.76 13.51
N GLY A 186 6.78 -16.02 13.28
CA GLY A 186 6.32 -17.15 14.09
C GLY A 186 6.94 -17.16 15.49
N GLY A 187 8.17 -16.66 15.64
CA GLY A 187 8.91 -16.61 16.90
C GLY A 187 9.01 -15.19 17.48
N SER A 188 10.12 -14.93 18.19
CA SER A 188 10.46 -13.62 18.74
C SER A 188 10.52 -12.53 17.67
N GLN A 189 10.49 -11.27 18.12
CA GLN A 189 10.52 -10.13 17.21
C GLN A 189 11.81 -10.13 16.38
N SER A 190 11.66 -9.79 15.10
CA SER A 190 12.72 -9.67 14.12
C SER A 190 12.38 -8.52 13.18
N PHE A 191 13.36 -8.06 12.40
CA PHE A 191 13.17 -7.01 11.40
C PHE A 191 13.76 -7.38 10.04
N ASN A 192 14.18 -8.64 9.83
CA ASN A 192 14.91 -9.02 8.64
C ASN A 192 14.07 -8.88 7.37
N ALA A 193 12.80 -9.32 7.42
CA ALA A 193 11.90 -9.20 6.29
C ALA A 193 11.61 -7.73 5.96
N VAL A 194 11.24 -6.88 6.94
CA VAL A 194 11.00 -5.44 6.67
C VAL A 194 12.26 -4.70 6.22
N ASN A 195 13.44 -5.03 6.74
CA ASN A 195 14.69 -4.45 6.25
C ASN A 195 14.92 -4.77 4.77
N SER A 196 14.67 -6.03 4.39
CA SER A 196 14.78 -6.45 2.99
C SER A 196 13.70 -5.81 2.12
N LEU A 197 12.45 -5.68 2.60
CA LEU A 197 11.38 -4.97 1.91
C LEU A 197 11.69 -3.48 1.71
N ARG A 198 12.32 -2.83 2.68
CA ARG A 198 12.74 -1.42 2.59
C ARG A 198 13.80 -1.24 1.49
N ILE A 199 14.77 -2.14 1.45
CA ILE A 199 15.78 -2.19 0.38
C ILE A 199 15.08 -2.43 -0.97
N LEU A 200 14.17 -3.42 -1.07
CA LEU A 200 13.40 -3.65 -2.29
C LEU A 200 12.58 -2.42 -2.72
N GLY A 201 11.93 -1.72 -1.79
CA GLY A 201 11.19 -0.48 -2.06
C GLY A 201 12.07 0.60 -2.69
N ARG A 202 13.30 0.77 -2.18
CA ARG A 202 14.31 1.65 -2.77
C ARG A 202 14.68 1.22 -4.19
N TRP A 203 14.89 -0.07 -4.42
CA TRP A 203 15.16 -0.63 -5.76
C TRP A 203 14.01 -0.37 -6.73
N MET A 204 12.77 -0.49 -6.26
CA MET A 204 11.54 -0.16 -7.00
C MET A 204 11.26 1.34 -7.11
N ARG A 205 12.19 2.19 -6.62
CA ARG A 205 12.11 3.66 -6.64
C ARG A 205 10.84 4.20 -5.97
N MET A 206 10.39 3.52 -4.91
CA MET A 206 9.26 3.92 -4.08
C MET A 206 9.72 4.75 -2.88
N PHE A 207 8.88 5.65 -2.40
CA PHE A 207 9.07 6.37 -1.15
C PHE A 207 8.56 5.52 0.01
N THR A 208 9.46 4.73 0.59
CA THR A 208 9.12 3.89 1.75
C THR A 208 8.99 4.76 2.99
N ILE A 209 7.82 4.79 3.62
CA ILE A 209 7.59 5.61 4.82
C ILE A 209 8.54 5.19 5.96
N PRO A 210 8.89 6.11 6.87
CA PRO A 210 9.77 5.79 7.99
C PRO A 210 9.23 4.67 8.87
N ASN A 211 7.95 4.72 9.24
CA ASN A 211 7.36 3.78 10.16
C ASN A 211 7.15 2.39 9.52
N GLN A 212 7.16 1.34 10.35
CA GLN A 212 7.00 -0.04 9.92
C GLN A 212 6.43 -0.91 11.04
N SER A 213 5.72 -1.98 10.66
CA SER A 213 5.15 -2.93 11.62
C SER A 213 5.91 -4.27 11.59
N SER A 214 6.23 -4.81 12.77
CA SER A 214 6.78 -6.15 12.92
C SER A 214 6.11 -6.86 14.08
N ILE A 215 5.28 -7.85 13.77
CA ILE A 215 4.42 -8.53 14.73
C ILE A 215 5.05 -9.87 15.15
N PRO A 216 5.61 -9.97 16.37
CA PRO A 216 6.16 -11.21 16.90
C PRO A 216 5.06 -12.20 17.26
N ARG A 217 5.41 -13.50 17.28
CA ARG A 217 4.53 -14.60 17.70
C ARG A 217 3.11 -14.42 17.15
N ALA A 218 2.98 -14.17 15.85
CA ALA A 218 1.75 -13.70 15.24
C ALA A 218 0.54 -14.62 15.51
N TYR A 219 0.78 -15.91 15.75
CA TYR A 219 -0.24 -16.88 16.16
C TYR A 219 -0.93 -16.55 17.48
N THR A 220 -0.32 -15.77 18.38
CA THR A 220 -0.92 -15.32 19.64
C THR A 220 -1.58 -13.94 19.51
N GLN A 221 -1.58 -13.33 18.33
CA GLN A 221 -2.09 -11.96 18.11
C GLN A 221 -3.47 -11.97 17.43
N PHE A 222 -3.94 -13.15 17.01
CA PHE A 222 -5.25 -13.38 16.44
C PHE A 222 -5.95 -14.49 17.25
N PRO A 223 -7.29 -14.48 17.35
CA PRO A 223 -8.01 -15.63 17.90
C PRO A 223 -7.77 -16.90 17.09
N ASP A 224 -8.04 -18.05 17.71
CA ASP A 224 -7.91 -19.34 17.04
C ASP A 224 -8.86 -19.46 15.84
N GLU A 225 -8.43 -20.20 14.82
CA GLU A 225 -9.21 -20.38 13.58
C GLU A 225 -10.59 -20.98 13.88
N GLY A 226 -11.66 -20.33 13.40
CA GLY A 226 -13.05 -20.73 13.64
C GLY A 226 -13.69 -20.12 14.90
N GLN A 227 -12.94 -19.39 15.73
CA GLN A 227 -13.52 -18.58 16.81
C GLN A 227 -14.16 -17.29 16.24
N PRO A 228 -15.09 -16.65 16.98
CA PRO A 228 -15.55 -15.31 16.65
C PRO A 228 -14.37 -14.35 16.47
N GLU A 229 -14.44 -13.51 15.45
CA GLU A 229 -13.39 -12.53 15.14
C GLU A 229 -11.99 -13.13 14.87
N ASP A 230 -11.90 -14.39 14.43
CA ASP A 230 -10.61 -15.04 14.14
C ASP A 230 -9.76 -14.33 13.07
N GLN A 231 -10.32 -13.41 12.29
CA GLN A 231 -9.57 -12.60 11.33
C GLN A 231 -9.14 -11.23 11.89
N ARG A 232 -9.41 -10.97 13.18
CA ARG A 232 -9.17 -9.68 13.82
C ARG A 232 -7.89 -9.68 14.63
N LEU A 233 -7.09 -8.63 14.44
CA LEU A 233 -5.89 -8.40 15.24
C LEU A 233 -6.30 -7.92 16.64
N MET A 234 -5.88 -8.67 17.66
CA MET A 234 -6.23 -8.40 19.05
C MET A 234 -5.58 -7.09 19.58
N PRO A 235 -6.18 -6.45 20.60
CA PRO A 235 -5.60 -5.29 21.26
C PRO A 235 -4.17 -5.52 21.74
N SER A 236 -3.24 -4.72 21.23
CA SER A 236 -1.82 -4.76 21.59
C SER A 236 -1.09 -3.55 21.03
N GLY A 237 0.10 -3.24 21.55
CA GLY A 237 0.97 -2.21 20.94
C GLY A 237 1.40 -2.54 19.50
N ASN A 238 1.34 -3.81 19.08
CA ASN A 238 1.57 -4.21 17.68
C ASN A 238 0.41 -3.77 16.77
N ARG A 239 -0.82 -3.81 17.29
CA ARG A 239 -2.00 -3.30 16.60
C ARG A 239 -1.92 -1.78 16.45
N ASP A 240 -1.58 -1.09 17.52
CA ASP A 240 -1.44 0.38 17.51
C ASP A 240 -0.35 0.81 16.53
N ARG A 241 0.80 0.10 16.50
CA ARG A 241 1.84 0.34 15.50
C ARG A 241 1.38 0.13 14.06
N LEU A 242 0.51 -0.85 13.80
CA LEU A 242 -0.05 -1.05 12.46
C LEU A 242 -0.93 0.15 12.06
N VAL A 243 -1.71 0.68 13.00
CA VAL A 243 -2.52 1.89 12.81
C VAL A 243 -1.62 3.09 12.50
N ASP A 244 -0.56 3.33 13.27
CA ASP A 244 0.40 4.41 13.02
C ASP A 244 0.97 4.35 11.59
N CYS A 245 1.31 3.14 11.14
CA CYS A 245 1.87 2.94 9.79
C CYS A 245 0.85 3.29 8.69
N MET A 246 -0.41 2.91 8.86
CA MET A 246 -1.46 3.20 7.86
C MET A 246 -1.85 4.67 7.86
N GLU A 247 -1.89 5.30 9.04
CA GLU A 247 -2.12 6.73 9.18
C GLU A 247 -0.99 7.54 8.51
N GLU A 248 0.26 7.22 8.84
CA GLU A 248 1.45 7.85 8.24
C GLU A 248 1.47 7.64 6.71
N PHE A 249 1.17 6.43 6.24
CA PHE A 249 1.07 6.13 4.82
C PHE A 249 0.09 7.05 4.09
N VAL A 250 -1.12 7.26 4.63
CA VAL A 250 -2.12 8.14 4.02
C VAL A 250 -1.61 9.58 3.97
N LYS A 251 -1.08 10.11 5.08
CA LYS A 251 -0.53 11.46 5.16
C LYS A 251 0.56 11.68 4.10
N TYR A 252 1.54 10.77 4.02
CA TYR A 252 2.62 10.86 3.03
C TYR A 252 2.10 10.74 1.59
N THR A 253 1.14 9.87 1.33
CA THR A 253 0.62 9.66 -0.03
C THR A 253 -0.10 10.90 -0.55
N ILE A 254 -0.90 11.57 0.30
CA ILE A 254 -1.56 12.84 -0.02
C ILE A 254 -0.52 13.91 -0.38
N LEU A 255 0.54 14.04 0.42
CA LEU A 255 1.60 15.02 0.19
C LEU A 255 2.42 14.74 -1.08
N MET A 256 2.66 13.46 -1.39
CA MET A 256 3.60 13.08 -2.45
C MET A 256 2.94 12.94 -3.83
N ARG A 257 1.72 12.40 -3.91
CA ARG A 257 1.09 12.06 -5.21
C ARG A 257 0.98 13.24 -6.19
N PRO A 258 0.71 14.50 -5.79
CA PRO A 258 0.61 15.61 -6.74
C PRO A 258 1.95 15.95 -7.40
N HIS A 259 3.05 15.51 -6.81
CA HIS A 259 4.42 15.85 -7.22
C HIS A 259 5.18 14.67 -7.85
N ILE A 260 4.50 13.56 -8.17
CA ILE A 260 5.16 12.35 -8.71
C ILE A 260 5.98 12.64 -9.99
N GLY A 261 5.50 13.56 -10.83
CA GLY A 261 6.21 14.01 -12.03
C GLY A 261 7.49 14.78 -11.71
N LEU A 262 7.46 15.63 -10.67
CA LEU A 262 8.63 16.38 -10.20
C LEU A 262 9.71 15.43 -9.66
N PHE A 263 9.32 14.43 -8.85
CA PHE A 263 10.27 13.45 -8.32
C PHE A 263 10.86 12.53 -9.40
N GLY A 264 10.19 12.41 -10.54
CA GLY A 264 10.67 11.67 -11.71
C GLY A 264 11.63 12.46 -12.60
N ASP A 265 11.68 13.79 -12.49
CA ASP A 265 12.47 14.65 -13.37
C ASP A 265 13.95 14.71 -12.93
N ARG A 266 14.75 13.79 -13.45
CA ARG A 266 16.16 13.62 -13.07
C ARG A 266 17.11 14.30 -14.04
N PHE A 267 18.12 14.97 -13.47
CA PHE A 267 19.20 15.60 -14.23
C PHE A 267 19.84 14.63 -15.25
N SER A 268 20.26 13.44 -14.83
CA SER A 268 20.92 12.48 -15.71
C SER A 268 20.03 12.01 -16.87
N GLU A 269 18.72 11.86 -16.65
CA GLU A 269 17.76 11.49 -17.70
C GLU A 269 17.54 12.65 -18.69
N ARG A 270 17.64 13.91 -18.24
CA ARG A 270 17.60 15.09 -19.13
C ARG A 270 18.86 15.18 -20.00
N GLU A 271 20.03 14.93 -19.42
CA GLU A 271 21.29 14.92 -20.18
C GLU A 271 21.34 13.80 -21.22
N GLU A 272 20.87 12.59 -20.90
CA GLU A 272 20.75 11.51 -21.88
C GLU A 272 19.82 11.84 -23.05
N LYS A 273 18.71 12.55 -22.80
CA LYS A 273 17.78 12.98 -23.85
C LYS A 273 18.44 13.99 -24.79
N LYS A 274 19.10 15.01 -24.25
CA LYS A 274 19.84 16.01 -25.05
C LYS A 274 20.90 15.34 -25.93
N ALA A 275 21.70 14.44 -25.35
CA ALA A 275 22.73 13.73 -26.10
C ALA A 275 22.17 12.83 -27.22
N LYS A 276 20.95 12.28 -27.05
CA LYS A 276 20.25 11.52 -28.11
C LYS A 276 19.71 12.45 -29.20
N GLU A 277 19.15 13.59 -28.83
CA GLU A 277 18.64 14.60 -29.76
C GLU A 277 19.77 15.19 -30.61
N GLU A 278 20.93 15.52 -30.01
CA GLU A 278 22.12 15.98 -30.73
C GLU A 278 22.59 14.95 -31.76
N LYS A 279 22.70 13.68 -31.37
CA LYS A 279 23.09 12.59 -32.29
C LYS A 279 22.10 12.39 -33.44
N MET A 280 20.80 12.54 -33.18
CA MET A 280 19.77 12.43 -34.23
C MET A 280 19.84 13.60 -35.21
N ASN A 281 20.07 14.82 -34.73
CA ASN A 281 20.22 16.00 -35.57
C ASN A 281 21.46 15.90 -36.46
N ASP A 282 22.59 15.43 -35.91
CA ASP A 282 23.82 15.20 -36.67
C ASP A 282 23.65 14.12 -37.75
N ALA A 283 22.85 13.10 -37.50
CA ALA A 283 22.56 12.03 -38.46
C ALA A 283 21.61 12.49 -39.58
N ALA A 284 20.66 13.38 -39.29
CA ALA A 284 19.74 13.94 -40.28
C ALA A 284 20.38 15.02 -41.18
N ALA A 285 21.50 15.62 -40.72
CA ALA A 285 22.26 16.61 -41.47
C ALA A 285 23.31 16.01 -42.44
N ARG A 286 23.46 14.68 -42.46
CA ARG A 286 24.35 13.93 -43.37
C ARG A 286 23.56 13.22 -44.46
#